data_AF-A0A7W1CDN9-F1
#
_entry.id   AF-A0A7W1CDN9-F1
#
_cell.length_a   1.000
_cell.length_b   1.000
_cell.length_c   1.000
_cell.angle_alpha   90.00
_cell.angle_beta   90.00
_cell.angle_gamma   90.00
#
_symmetry.space_group_name_H-M   'P 1'
#
loop_
_entity.id
_entity.type
_entity.pdbx_description
1 polymer ?
#
loop_
_entity_poly.entity_id
_entity_poly.type
_entity_poly.pdbx_seq_one_letter_code
_entity_poly.pdbx_strand_id
1 'polypeptide(L)'
;MARKKRQIPEQFRAPVQEDKPKTAYRDEFQTGVGRKVEDFGKNFEGKGRTILYGLAAVAVLAVLLGIFYAWNRRSDAAAQTALGKAIETSQARVSDSPAPPGFTGKTFKTERERAEASIPEFQAVADKYGNPIKEKARYFIAVNRLKVDRAAAIPELEELSKSSGEIGALSKFALAQAKADDNKLDEAVALYQELAALSNSILAKDTINFELANLYEKQGKNAEAADLYFNIAKVASEAKDLEGKPVPKSQTARDAKEKLEKLNPEKAKEIVEPEEPSPGGVRSINM
;
A
#
# COMPACT_ATOMS: atom_id res chain seq x y z
N MET A 1 10.11 36.17 114.76
CA MET A 1 10.75 36.61 113.51
C MET A 1 12.05 35.83 113.32
N ALA A 2 12.16 34.97 112.30
CA ALA A 2 13.45 34.47 111.77
C ALA A 2 13.17 33.48 110.62
N ARG A 3 13.71 33.78 109.44
CA ARG A 3 13.67 32.94 108.23
C ARG A 3 14.50 31.68 108.44
N LYS A 4 13.91 30.50 108.20
CA LYS A 4 14.61 29.20 108.28
C LYS A 4 15.02 28.74 106.87
N LYS A 5 16.33 28.72 106.61
CA LYS A 5 16.97 28.10 105.44
C LYS A 5 16.70 26.58 105.44
N ARG A 6 16.49 26.00 104.26
CA ARG A 6 16.64 24.55 104.01
C ARG A 6 17.69 24.34 102.92
N GLN A 7 18.55 23.37 103.17
CA GLN A 7 19.66 22.89 102.32
C GLN A 7 19.15 21.87 101.29
N ILE A 8 19.63 22.00 100.03
CA ILE A 8 20.28 21.02 99.09
C ILE A 8 19.90 19.52 99.28
N PRO A 9 19.65 18.65 98.25
CA PRO A 9 20.35 18.47 96.95
C PRO A 9 19.36 18.20 95.77
N GLU A 10 19.69 17.93 94.50
CA GLU A 10 20.61 16.94 93.95
C GLU A 10 20.70 17.16 92.43
N GLN A 11 21.91 17.24 91.89
CA GLN A 11 22.17 17.38 90.46
C GLN A 11 21.98 16.01 89.78
N PHE A 12 20.87 15.84 89.07
CA PHE A 12 20.72 14.73 88.12
C PHE A 12 21.50 15.06 86.84
N ARG A 13 22.65 14.39 86.67
CA ARG A 13 23.39 14.29 85.41
C ARG A 13 22.57 13.47 84.41
N ALA A 14 22.25 14.04 83.25
CA ALA A 14 21.76 13.27 82.11
C ALA A 14 22.95 12.61 81.38
N PRO A 15 22.82 11.38 80.88
CA PRO A 15 23.90 10.68 80.17
C PRO A 15 24.16 11.34 78.80
N VAL A 16 25.44 11.49 78.48
CA VAL A 16 25.96 11.95 77.19
C VAL A 16 25.57 10.94 76.12
N GLN A 17 24.80 11.37 75.11
CA GLN A 17 24.61 10.59 73.89
C GLN A 17 25.88 10.73 73.04
N GLU A 18 26.55 9.61 72.79
CA GLU A 18 27.61 9.53 71.79
C GLU A 18 27.01 9.70 70.38
N ASP A 19 27.35 10.81 69.72
CA ASP A 19 27.03 11.03 68.31
C ASP A 19 27.85 10.08 67.43
N LYS A 20 27.23 9.00 66.97
CA LYS A 20 27.78 8.22 65.85
C LYS A 20 27.78 9.10 64.59
N PRO A 21 28.89 9.21 63.84
CA PRO A 21 28.93 10.04 62.64
C PRO A 21 27.94 9.50 61.62
N LYS A 22 27.00 10.35 61.20
CA LYS A 22 26.10 10.06 60.08
C LYS A 22 26.96 9.85 58.84
N THR A 23 27.09 8.61 58.39
CA THR A 23 27.63 8.30 57.07
C THR A 23 26.67 8.88 56.04
N ALA A 24 27.08 9.97 55.40
CA ALA A 24 26.38 10.51 54.25
C ALA A 24 26.45 9.45 53.14
N TYR A 25 25.33 8.77 52.88
CA TYR A 25 25.20 7.90 51.72
C TYR A 25 25.29 8.79 50.48
N ARG A 26 26.47 8.81 49.87
CA ARG A 26 26.75 9.56 48.66
C ARG A 26 26.43 8.65 47.49
N ASP A 27 25.25 8.86 46.92
CA ASP A 27 24.71 8.07 45.82
C ASP A 27 25.59 8.22 44.58
N GLU A 28 26.20 7.12 44.11
CA GLU A 28 27.13 7.13 42.96
C GLU A 28 26.46 7.70 41.69
N PHE A 29 25.14 7.57 41.61
CA PHE A 29 24.32 8.07 40.50
C PHE A 29 24.28 9.61 40.44
N GLN A 30 24.31 10.29 41.58
CA GLN A 30 24.36 11.75 41.63
C GLN A 30 25.72 12.31 41.21
N THR A 31 26.82 11.59 41.47
CA THR A 31 28.15 11.98 41.01
C THR A 31 28.37 11.74 39.52
N GLY A 32 27.75 10.71 38.94
CA GLY A 32 27.87 10.38 37.51
C GLY A 32 27.07 11.32 36.60
N VAL A 33 25.84 11.66 37.00
CA VAL A 33 25.00 12.61 36.25
C VAL A 33 25.36 14.05 36.60
N GLY A 34 25.67 14.33 37.87
CA GLY A 34 26.11 15.65 38.33
C GLY A 34 27.37 16.14 37.63
N ARG A 35 28.41 15.29 37.51
CA ARG A 35 29.63 15.67 36.76
C ARG A 35 29.37 15.85 35.27
N LYS A 36 28.54 15.02 34.63
CA LYS A 36 28.23 15.19 33.21
C LYS A 36 27.41 16.46 32.92
N VAL A 37 26.54 16.88 33.84
CA VAL A 37 25.77 18.14 33.74
C VAL A 37 26.65 19.34 34.08
N GLU A 38 27.57 19.22 35.03
CA GLU A 38 28.49 20.28 35.46
C GLU A 38 29.64 20.50 34.44
N ASP A 39 30.11 19.45 33.76
CA ASP A 39 31.03 19.52 32.63
C ASP A 39 30.37 20.08 31.35
N PHE A 40 29.06 19.84 31.19
CA PHE A 40 28.21 20.56 30.22
C PHE A 40 27.91 22.01 30.65
N GLY A 41 28.17 22.41 31.90
CA GLY A 41 28.05 23.81 32.33
C GLY A 41 29.34 24.58 32.04
N LYS A 42 30.49 24.00 32.39
CA LYS A 42 31.81 24.66 32.30
C LYS A 42 32.34 24.81 30.87
N ASN A 43 32.00 23.90 29.94
CA ASN A 43 32.31 24.07 28.51
C ASN A 43 31.42 25.12 27.80
N PHE A 44 30.43 25.68 28.52
CA PHE A 44 29.41 26.57 27.98
C PHE A 44 29.37 27.95 28.65
N GLU A 45 30.16 28.17 29.70
CA GLU A 45 30.44 29.51 30.24
C GLU A 45 31.16 30.36 29.17
N GLY A 46 30.46 31.35 28.63
CA GLY A 46 30.95 32.28 27.60
C GLY A 46 30.35 32.09 26.19
N LYS A 47 29.58 31.00 25.94
CA LYS A 47 28.97 30.71 24.62
C LYS A 47 27.44 30.85 24.59
N GLY A 48 26.84 31.53 25.57
CA GLY A 48 25.39 31.68 25.70
C GLY A 48 24.68 32.16 24.42
N ARG A 49 25.29 33.08 23.66
CA ARG A 49 24.78 33.51 22.35
C ARG A 49 24.79 32.40 21.30
N THR A 50 25.86 31.61 21.21
CA THR A 50 25.98 30.50 20.25
C THR A 50 25.01 29.38 20.57
N ILE A 51 24.79 29.07 21.86
CA ILE A 51 23.78 28.10 22.31
C ILE A 51 22.38 28.61 21.98
N LEU A 52 22.09 29.88 22.26
CA LEU A 52 20.81 30.50 21.96
C LEU A 52 20.53 30.50 20.45
N TYR A 53 21.51 30.83 19.61
CA TYR A 53 21.38 30.75 18.16
C TYR A 53 21.23 29.31 17.67
N GLY A 54 21.92 28.34 18.29
CA GLY A 54 21.75 26.92 17.99
C GLY A 54 20.33 26.43 18.32
N LEU A 55 19.81 26.78 19.49
CA LEU A 55 18.43 26.46 19.89
C LEU A 55 17.39 27.15 19.00
N ALA A 56 17.61 28.43 18.66
CA ALA A 56 16.76 29.16 17.74
C ALA A 56 16.76 28.52 16.34
N ALA A 57 17.92 28.09 15.83
CA ALA A 57 18.04 27.42 14.54
C ALA A 57 17.29 26.07 14.54
N VAL A 58 17.40 25.27 15.62
CA VAL A 58 16.65 24.02 15.77
C VAL A 58 15.15 24.26 15.87
N ALA A 59 14.71 25.30 16.58
CA ALA A 59 13.30 25.67 16.67
C ALA A 59 12.74 26.09 15.30
N VAL A 60 13.48 26.90 14.53
CA VAL A 60 13.10 27.27 13.17
C VAL A 60 13.03 26.04 12.26
N LEU A 61 14.01 25.14 12.34
CA LEU A 61 13.99 23.86 11.62
C LEU A 61 12.76 23.02 11.97
N ALA A 62 12.41 22.91 13.25
CA ALA A 62 11.23 22.18 13.69
C ALA A 62 9.93 22.81 13.14
N VAL A 63 9.83 24.14 13.11
CA VAL A 63 8.69 24.84 12.50
C VAL A 63 8.63 24.59 11.00
N LEU A 64 9.76 24.67 10.28
CA LEU A 64 9.83 24.40 8.84
C LEU A 64 9.43 22.95 8.53
N LEU A 65 9.91 21.97 9.31
CA LEU A 65 9.53 20.57 9.18
C LEU A 65 8.04 20.36 9.53
N GLY A 66 7.51 21.07 10.52
CA GLY A 66 6.09 21.05 10.87
C GLY A 66 5.20 21.59 9.77
N ILE A 67 5.57 22.73 9.16
CA ILE A 67 4.88 23.31 8.00
C ILE A 67 4.95 22.36 6.81
N PHE A 68 6.14 21.80 6.54
CA PHE A 68 6.34 20.81 5.47
C PHE A 68 5.45 19.58 5.67
N TYR A 69 5.40 19.03 6.89
CA TYR A 69 4.60 17.85 7.21
C TYR A 69 3.09 18.12 7.12
N ALA A 70 2.64 19.28 7.62
CA ALA A 70 1.25 19.70 7.51
C ALA A 70 0.84 19.94 6.04
N TRP A 71 1.72 20.56 5.25
CA TRP A 71 1.53 20.72 3.80
C TRP A 71 1.46 19.37 3.11
N ASN A 72 2.39 18.45 3.40
CA ASN A 72 2.44 17.13 2.77
C ASN A 72 1.18 16.32 3.06
N ARG A 73 0.73 16.26 4.33
CA ARG A 73 -0.51 15.56 4.69
C ARG A 73 -1.75 16.15 4.00
N ARG A 74 -1.86 17.48 3.95
CA ARG A 74 -2.98 18.14 3.25
C ARG A 74 -2.91 17.92 1.74
N SER A 75 -1.69 17.93 1.20
CA SER A 75 -1.41 17.64 -0.21
C SER A 75 -1.82 16.20 -0.55
N ASP A 76 -1.52 15.23 0.30
CA ASP A 76 -1.85 13.81 0.06
C ASP A 76 -3.37 13.59 -0.05
N ALA A 77 -4.16 14.15 0.87
CA ALA A 77 -5.62 14.05 0.81
C ALA A 77 -6.22 14.76 -0.41
N ALA A 78 -5.71 15.95 -0.73
CA ALA A 78 -6.12 16.69 -1.93
C ALA A 78 -5.73 15.97 -3.23
N ALA A 79 -4.57 15.30 -3.24
CA ALA A 79 -4.07 14.55 -4.37
C ALA A 79 -4.92 13.30 -4.65
N GLN A 80 -5.25 12.54 -3.60
CA GLN A 80 -6.15 11.39 -3.71
C GLN A 80 -7.56 11.80 -4.17
N THR A 81 -8.08 12.91 -3.65
CA THR A 81 -9.38 13.45 -4.09
C THR A 81 -9.36 13.85 -5.57
N ALA A 82 -8.31 14.54 -6.01
CA ALA A 82 -8.18 14.96 -7.40
C ALA A 82 -8.01 13.78 -8.35
N LEU A 83 -7.20 12.78 -7.97
CA LEU A 83 -7.03 11.54 -8.73
C LEU A 83 -8.35 10.76 -8.79
N GLY A 84 -9.08 10.65 -7.67
CA GLY A 84 -10.38 9.98 -7.61
C GLY A 84 -11.42 10.61 -8.53
N LYS A 85 -11.48 11.94 -8.58
CA LYS A 85 -12.36 12.67 -9.52
C LYS A 85 -12.02 12.35 -10.99
N ALA A 86 -10.74 12.31 -11.34
CA ALA A 86 -10.32 11.94 -12.69
C ALA A 86 -10.66 10.48 -13.02
N ILE A 87 -10.50 9.58 -12.05
CA ILE A 87 -10.93 8.18 -12.16
C ILE A 87 -12.44 8.08 -12.39
N GLU A 88 -13.25 8.84 -11.65
CA GLU A 88 -14.71 8.89 -11.84
C GLU A 88 -15.09 9.26 -13.27
N THR A 89 -14.44 10.28 -13.85
CA THR A 89 -14.63 10.62 -15.27
C THR A 89 -14.20 9.48 -16.18
N SER A 90 -13.06 8.84 -15.91
CA SER A 90 -12.53 7.74 -16.74
C SER A 90 -13.33 6.44 -16.66
N GLN A 91 -14.14 6.25 -15.62
CA GLN A 91 -15.01 5.09 -15.41
C GLN A 91 -16.49 5.42 -15.61
N ALA A 92 -16.79 6.66 -16.00
CA ALA A 92 -18.14 7.10 -16.29
C ALA A 92 -18.82 6.21 -17.34
N ARG A 93 -20.14 6.10 -17.21
CA ARG A 93 -20.95 5.25 -18.08
C ARG A 93 -20.78 5.66 -19.55
N VAL A 94 -20.55 4.68 -20.41
CA VAL A 94 -20.65 4.84 -21.86
C VAL A 94 -21.95 4.19 -22.32
N SER A 95 -22.87 4.98 -22.87
CA SER A 95 -24.16 4.49 -23.34
C SER A 95 -24.80 5.49 -24.30
N ASP A 96 -25.37 4.98 -25.39
CA ASP A 96 -26.21 5.76 -26.31
C ASP A 96 -27.64 5.94 -25.80
N SER A 97 -28.03 5.21 -24.74
CA SER A 97 -29.36 5.26 -24.14
C SER A 97 -29.41 6.29 -23.02
N PRO A 98 -30.57 6.96 -22.81
CA PRO A 98 -30.76 7.88 -21.69
C PRO A 98 -30.36 7.26 -20.35
N ALA A 99 -29.81 8.08 -19.48
CA ALA A 99 -29.48 7.65 -18.13
C ALA A 99 -30.74 7.20 -17.37
N PRO A 100 -30.67 6.13 -16.55
CA PRO A 100 -31.79 5.74 -15.70
C PRO A 100 -32.25 6.90 -14.81
N PRO A 101 -33.54 7.00 -14.47
CA PRO A 101 -34.03 7.99 -13.52
C PRO A 101 -33.23 7.97 -12.22
N GLY A 102 -32.79 9.13 -11.76
CA GLY A 102 -31.98 9.27 -10.54
C GLY A 102 -30.47 9.11 -10.71
N PHE A 103 -29.99 8.79 -11.92
CA PHE A 103 -28.55 8.80 -12.20
C PHE A 103 -28.03 10.23 -12.34
N THR A 104 -27.03 10.61 -11.53
CA THR A 104 -26.43 11.94 -11.51
C THR A 104 -24.98 11.97 -12.03
N GLY A 105 -24.44 10.82 -12.44
CA GLY A 105 -23.06 10.71 -12.91
C GLY A 105 -22.88 11.27 -14.33
N LYS A 106 -21.63 11.53 -14.72
CA LYS A 106 -21.29 11.81 -16.12
C LYS A 106 -21.61 10.59 -16.99
N THR A 107 -22.07 10.84 -18.22
CA THR A 107 -22.26 9.81 -19.25
C THR A 107 -21.61 10.29 -20.53
N PHE A 108 -21.01 9.38 -21.29
CA PHE A 108 -20.38 9.64 -22.58
C PHE A 108 -21.01 8.73 -23.65
N LYS A 109 -20.97 9.14 -24.92
CA LYS A 109 -21.51 8.31 -26.01
C LYS A 109 -20.53 7.22 -26.42
N THR A 110 -19.23 7.51 -26.33
CA THR A 110 -18.19 6.57 -26.72
C THR A 110 -17.07 6.50 -25.70
N GLU A 111 -16.35 5.38 -25.73
CA GLU A 111 -15.12 5.16 -24.96
C GLU A 111 -14.05 6.21 -25.29
N ARG A 112 -13.96 6.63 -26.56
CA ARG A 112 -13.01 7.66 -27.01
C ARG A 112 -13.34 9.02 -26.40
N GLU A 113 -14.60 9.42 -26.42
CA GLU A 113 -15.06 10.70 -25.83
C GLU A 113 -14.78 10.75 -24.32
N ARG A 114 -15.05 9.64 -23.61
CA ARG A 114 -14.72 9.51 -22.18
C ARG A 114 -13.21 9.65 -21.93
N ALA A 115 -12.39 9.02 -22.76
CA ALA A 115 -10.94 9.09 -22.66
C ALA A 115 -10.42 10.51 -22.93
N GLU A 116 -10.92 11.18 -23.98
CA GLU A 116 -10.57 12.57 -24.29
C GLU A 116 -10.93 13.53 -23.15
N ALA A 117 -12.05 13.29 -22.46
CA ALA A 117 -12.46 14.08 -21.30
C ALA A 117 -11.64 13.81 -20.03
N SER A 118 -11.16 12.57 -19.82
CA SER A 118 -10.45 12.18 -18.59
C SER A 118 -8.96 12.55 -18.62
N ILE A 119 -8.30 12.49 -19.78
CA ILE A 119 -6.88 12.81 -19.97
C ILE A 119 -6.49 14.17 -19.36
N PRO A 120 -7.16 15.31 -19.64
CA PRO A 120 -6.79 16.59 -19.06
C PRO A 120 -6.99 16.65 -17.54
N GLU A 121 -7.97 15.92 -16.98
CA GLU A 121 -8.15 15.83 -15.53
C GLU A 121 -6.97 15.12 -14.87
N PHE A 122 -6.48 14.01 -15.45
CA PHE A 122 -5.26 13.35 -14.97
C PHE A 122 -4.00 14.19 -15.22
N GLN A 123 -3.91 14.93 -16.33
CA GLN A 123 -2.78 15.81 -16.60
C GLN A 123 -2.65 16.88 -15.51
N ALA A 124 -3.77 17.50 -15.12
CA ALA A 124 -3.80 18.46 -14.02
C ALA A 124 -3.33 17.84 -12.67
N VAL A 125 -3.63 16.55 -12.43
CA VAL A 125 -3.12 15.82 -11.26
C VAL A 125 -1.61 15.61 -11.37
N ALA A 126 -1.11 15.16 -12.52
CA ALA A 126 0.31 14.89 -12.75
C ALA A 126 1.18 16.16 -12.70
N ASP A 127 0.64 17.29 -13.12
CA ASP A 127 1.33 18.59 -13.10
C ASP A 127 1.37 19.20 -11.69
N LYS A 128 0.34 18.95 -10.88
CA LYS A 128 0.17 19.57 -9.56
C LYS A 128 0.85 18.78 -8.43
N TYR A 129 0.90 17.46 -8.52
CA TYR A 129 1.35 16.60 -7.43
C TYR A 129 2.63 15.83 -7.78
N GLY A 130 3.37 15.41 -6.76
CA GLY A 130 4.57 14.59 -6.91
C GLY A 130 4.28 13.08 -6.95
N ASN A 131 5.35 12.28 -6.97
CA ASN A 131 5.24 10.83 -6.84
C ASN A 131 4.74 10.44 -5.43
N PRO A 132 3.94 9.37 -5.28
CA PRO A 132 3.54 8.41 -6.32
C PRO A 132 2.28 8.82 -7.12
N ILE A 133 1.61 9.90 -6.76
CA ILE A 133 0.34 10.32 -7.39
C ILE A 133 0.54 10.70 -8.85
N LYS A 134 1.64 11.41 -9.15
CA LYS A 134 2.03 11.75 -10.52
C LYS A 134 2.17 10.52 -11.40
N GLU A 135 2.81 9.46 -10.92
CA GLU A 135 2.97 8.22 -11.68
C GLU A 135 1.64 7.49 -11.91
N LYS A 136 0.76 7.45 -10.90
CA LYS A 136 -0.61 6.94 -11.06
C LYS A 136 -1.37 7.71 -12.14
N ALA A 137 -1.32 9.04 -12.09
CA ALA A 137 -1.96 9.88 -13.10
C ALA A 137 -1.36 9.66 -14.50
N ARG A 138 -0.03 9.58 -14.64
CA ARG A 138 0.63 9.28 -15.92
C ARG A 138 0.24 7.93 -16.49
N TYR A 139 0.12 6.90 -15.65
CA TYR A 139 -0.41 5.60 -16.08
C TYR A 139 -1.82 5.73 -16.65
N PHE A 140 -2.74 6.39 -15.95
CA PHE A 140 -4.10 6.59 -16.44
C PHE A 140 -4.17 7.43 -17.72
N ILE A 141 -3.31 8.44 -17.87
CA ILE A 141 -3.18 9.20 -19.13
C ILE A 141 -2.81 8.26 -20.27
N ALA A 142 -1.77 7.45 -20.10
CA ALA A 142 -1.28 6.55 -21.14
C ALA A 142 -2.34 5.49 -21.53
N VAL A 143 -3.04 4.90 -20.56
CA VAL A 143 -4.12 3.93 -20.82
C VAL A 143 -5.31 4.57 -21.55
N ASN A 144 -5.73 5.79 -21.15
CA ASN A 144 -6.81 6.49 -21.88
C ASN A 144 -6.35 6.88 -23.29
N ARG A 145 -5.08 7.27 -23.46
CA ARG A 145 -4.51 7.58 -24.79
C ARG A 145 -4.54 6.38 -25.74
N LEU A 146 -4.51 5.13 -25.28
CA LEU A 146 -4.71 3.97 -26.16
C LEU A 146 -6.01 4.04 -26.98
N LYS A 147 -7.04 4.75 -26.51
CA LYS A 147 -8.32 4.94 -27.22
C LYS A 147 -8.36 6.19 -28.11
N VAL A 148 -7.42 7.11 -27.93
CA VAL A 148 -7.44 8.45 -28.55
C VAL A 148 -6.28 8.62 -29.53
N ASP A 149 -5.08 8.34 -29.06
CA ASP A 149 -3.80 8.45 -29.75
C ASP A 149 -2.88 7.31 -29.31
N ARG A 150 -3.05 6.15 -29.97
CA ARG A 150 -2.29 4.94 -29.66
C ARG A 150 -0.80 5.12 -29.95
N ALA A 151 -0.44 5.92 -30.97
CA ALA A 151 0.95 6.14 -31.35
C ALA A 151 1.73 6.86 -30.24
N ALA A 152 1.10 7.80 -29.53
CA ALA A 152 1.67 8.43 -28.34
C ALA A 152 1.62 7.54 -27.09
N ALA A 153 0.57 6.73 -26.93
CA ALA A 153 0.37 5.89 -25.74
C ALA A 153 1.41 4.78 -25.57
N ILE A 154 1.78 4.09 -26.66
CA ILE A 154 2.71 2.95 -26.62
C ILE A 154 4.09 3.34 -26.03
N PRO A 155 4.81 4.36 -26.52
CA PRO A 155 6.10 4.73 -25.94
C PRO A 155 5.98 5.23 -24.50
N GLU A 156 4.85 5.83 -24.11
CA GLU A 156 4.62 6.24 -22.72
C GLU A 156 4.44 5.06 -21.78
N LEU A 157 3.68 4.03 -22.19
CA LEU A 157 3.56 2.78 -21.43
C LEU A 157 4.88 2.02 -21.37
N GLU A 158 5.65 1.99 -22.47
CA GLU A 158 6.99 1.41 -22.50
C GLU A 158 7.90 2.10 -21.48
N GLU A 159 7.88 3.42 -21.41
CA GLU A 159 8.68 4.16 -20.41
C GLU A 159 8.21 3.89 -18.98
N LEU A 160 6.90 3.92 -18.72
CA LEU A 160 6.36 3.63 -17.39
C LEU A 160 6.63 2.18 -16.97
N SER A 161 6.66 1.22 -17.91
CA SER A 161 6.92 -0.20 -17.63
C SER A 161 8.32 -0.49 -17.12
N LYS A 162 9.27 0.45 -17.30
CA LYS A 162 10.63 0.37 -16.76
C LYS A 162 10.69 0.72 -15.27
N SER A 163 9.68 1.40 -14.75
CA SER A 163 9.60 1.67 -13.31
C SER A 163 9.42 0.39 -12.51
N SER A 164 9.88 0.38 -11.26
CA SER A 164 9.65 -0.75 -10.36
C SER A 164 8.33 -0.57 -9.59
N GLY A 165 7.78 -1.66 -9.07
CA GLY A 165 6.56 -1.63 -8.26
C GLY A 165 5.26 -1.60 -9.06
N GLU A 166 4.21 -1.06 -8.45
CA GLU A 166 2.81 -1.12 -8.92
C GLU A 166 2.66 -0.57 -10.35
N ILE A 167 3.17 0.64 -10.60
CA ILE A 167 2.99 1.33 -11.89
C ILE A 167 3.76 0.65 -13.01
N GLY A 168 4.96 0.13 -12.73
CA GLY A 168 5.72 -0.65 -13.70
C GLY A 168 4.97 -1.91 -14.13
N ALA A 169 4.46 -2.67 -13.16
CA ALA A 169 3.69 -3.88 -13.43
C ALA A 169 2.38 -3.58 -14.20
N LEU A 170 1.63 -2.56 -13.78
CA LEU A 170 0.38 -2.16 -14.46
C LEU A 170 0.65 -1.66 -15.89
N SER A 171 1.68 -0.85 -16.09
CA SER A 171 2.03 -0.30 -17.40
C SER A 171 2.51 -1.40 -18.35
N LYS A 172 3.30 -2.37 -17.83
CA LYS A 172 3.73 -3.54 -18.59
C LYS A 172 2.56 -4.42 -18.99
N PHE A 173 1.58 -4.62 -18.10
CA PHE A 173 0.37 -5.37 -18.41
C PHE A 173 -0.47 -4.68 -19.48
N ALA A 174 -0.73 -3.37 -19.34
CA ALA A 174 -1.45 -2.59 -20.35
C ALA A 174 -0.73 -2.56 -21.70
N LEU A 175 0.61 -2.47 -21.69
CA LEU A 175 1.42 -2.57 -22.91
C LEU A 175 1.27 -3.94 -23.56
N ALA A 176 1.32 -5.03 -22.79
CA ALA A 176 1.14 -6.39 -23.30
C ALA A 176 -0.23 -6.58 -23.96
N GLN A 177 -1.30 -6.07 -23.33
CA GLN A 177 -2.64 -6.04 -23.93
C GLN A 177 -2.67 -5.25 -25.24
N ALA A 178 -2.06 -4.06 -25.27
CA ALA A 178 -2.00 -3.26 -26.48
C ALA A 178 -1.23 -3.98 -27.61
N LYS A 179 -0.10 -4.62 -27.32
CA LYS A 179 0.65 -5.41 -28.32
C LYS A 179 -0.18 -6.61 -28.81
N ALA A 180 -0.91 -7.28 -27.91
CA ALA A 180 -1.79 -8.38 -28.27
C ALA A 180 -2.94 -7.95 -29.20
N ASP A 181 -3.57 -6.80 -28.90
CA ASP A 181 -4.61 -6.19 -29.74
C ASP A 181 -4.09 -5.80 -31.12
N ASP A 182 -2.81 -5.42 -31.22
CA ASP A 182 -2.11 -5.13 -32.47
C ASP A 182 -1.59 -6.40 -33.18
N ASN A 183 -2.00 -7.59 -32.72
CA ASN A 183 -1.55 -8.89 -33.22
C ASN A 183 -0.02 -9.12 -33.13
N LYS A 184 0.68 -8.34 -32.31
CA LYS A 184 2.11 -8.50 -32.00
C LYS A 184 2.29 -9.53 -30.88
N LEU A 185 1.90 -10.77 -31.16
CA LEU A 185 1.75 -11.82 -30.15
C LEU A 185 3.07 -12.14 -29.43
N ASP A 186 4.20 -12.19 -30.14
CA ASP A 186 5.50 -12.49 -29.52
C ASP A 186 5.96 -11.39 -28.55
N GLU A 187 5.75 -10.11 -28.91
CA GLU A 187 6.02 -8.98 -28.01
C GLU A 187 5.12 -9.05 -26.76
N ALA A 188 3.84 -9.37 -26.93
CA ALA A 188 2.91 -9.51 -25.82
C ALA A 188 3.28 -10.68 -24.88
N VAL A 189 3.64 -11.84 -25.45
CA VAL A 189 4.08 -13.03 -24.70
C VAL A 189 5.30 -12.69 -23.85
N ALA A 190 6.30 -12.02 -24.41
CA ALA A 190 7.51 -11.63 -23.67
C ALA A 190 7.17 -10.76 -22.45
N LEU A 191 6.29 -9.76 -22.62
CA LEU A 191 5.87 -8.88 -21.53
C LEU A 191 5.08 -9.63 -20.45
N TYR A 192 4.21 -10.57 -20.82
CA TYR A 192 3.48 -11.40 -19.85
C TYR A 192 4.39 -12.39 -19.12
N GLN A 193 5.40 -12.95 -19.78
CA GLN A 193 6.40 -13.80 -19.12
C GLN A 193 7.21 -13.01 -18.09
N GLU A 194 7.62 -11.78 -18.42
CA GLU A 194 8.28 -10.88 -17.46
C GLU A 194 7.39 -10.59 -16.25
N LEU A 195 6.08 -10.39 -16.47
CA LEU A 195 5.11 -10.21 -15.38
C LEU A 195 4.95 -11.47 -14.53
N ALA A 196 4.90 -12.66 -15.15
CA ALA A 196 4.75 -13.93 -14.45
C ALA A 196 5.95 -14.27 -13.56
N ALA A 197 7.14 -13.78 -13.95
CA ALA A 197 8.37 -13.91 -13.16
C ALA A 197 8.41 -13.00 -11.93
N LEU A 198 7.51 -12.01 -11.79
CA LEU A 198 7.45 -11.16 -10.61
C LEU A 198 6.95 -11.96 -9.40
N SER A 199 7.71 -11.92 -8.30
CA SER A 199 7.35 -12.60 -7.05
C SER A 199 6.22 -11.89 -6.30
N ASN A 200 6.28 -10.56 -6.21
CA ASN A 200 5.35 -9.72 -5.47
C ASN A 200 4.74 -8.66 -6.40
N SER A 201 3.75 -9.07 -7.19
CA SER A 201 3.00 -8.17 -8.08
C SER A 201 1.66 -7.79 -7.47
N ILE A 202 1.19 -6.58 -7.76
CA ILE A 202 -0.21 -6.16 -7.51
C ILE A 202 -1.20 -6.95 -8.37
N LEU A 203 -0.72 -7.48 -9.50
CA LEU A 203 -1.50 -8.31 -10.42
C LEU A 203 -1.49 -9.76 -9.95
N ALA A 204 -2.67 -10.39 -9.95
CA ALA A 204 -2.78 -11.81 -9.64
C ALA A 204 -2.04 -12.65 -10.69
N LYS A 205 -1.27 -13.64 -10.23
CA LYS A 205 -0.54 -14.57 -11.11
C LYS A 205 -1.49 -15.31 -12.05
N ASP A 206 -2.66 -15.71 -11.57
CA ASP A 206 -3.66 -16.38 -12.38
C ASP A 206 -4.13 -15.52 -13.54
N THR A 207 -4.34 -14.22 -13.33
CA THR A 207 -4.70 -13.27 -14.41
C THR A 207 -3.59 -13.17 -15.45
N ILE A 208 -2.33 -13.03 -15.03
CA ILE A 208 -1.18 -12.97 -15.94
C ILE A 208 -1.06 -14.26 -16.75
N ASN A 209 -1.12 -15.42 -16.08
CA ASN A 209 -0.99 -16.71 -16.72
C ASN A 209 -2.17 -17.04 -17.65
N PHE A 210 -3.37 -16.58 -17.31
CA PHE A 210 -4.55 -16.73 -18.16
C PHE A 210 -4.39 -15.95 -19.46
N GLU A 211 -3.93 -14.70 -19.39
CA GLU A 211 -3.66 -13.91 -20.60
C GLU A 211 -2.51 -14.50 -21.43
N LEU A 212 -1.45 -14.99 -20.78
CA LEU A 212 -0.37 -15.70 -21.46
C LEU A 212 -0.89 -16.96 -22.20
N ALA A 213 -1.79 -17.72 -21.58
CA ALA A 213 -2.42 -18.88 -22.19
C ALA A 213 -3.29 -18.49 -23.40
N ASN A 214 -4.08 -17.41 -23.29
CA ASN A 214 -4.85 -16.88 -24.42
C ASN A 214 -3.95 -16.51 -25.60
N LEU A 215 -2.77 -15.95 -25.33
CA LEU A 215 -1.80 -15.64 -26.39
C LEU A 215 -1.20 -16.90 -27.01
N TYR A 216 -0.87 -17.91 -26.21
CA TYR A 216 -0.40 -19.18 -26.74
C TYR A 216 -1.45 -19.87 -27.61
N GLU A 217 -2.74 -19.84 -27.24
CA GLU A 217 -3.82 -20.30 -28.14
C GLU A 217 -3.81 -19.54 -29.47
N LYS A 218 -3.72 -18.20 -29.43
CA LYS A 218 -3.66 -17.38 -30.65
C LYS A 218 -2.42 -17.69 -31.51
N GLN A 219 -1.34 -18.16 -30.91
CA GLN A 219 -0.13 -18.62 -31.59
C GLN A 219 -0.20 -20.07 -32.08
N GLY A 220 -1.29 -20.80 -31.80
CA GLY A 220 -1.42 -22.24 -32.08
C GLY A 220 -0.63 -23.15 -31.13
N LYS A 221 -0.06 -22.59 -30.06
CA LYS A 221 0.67 -23.29 -29.00
C LYS A 221 -0.30 -23.89 -27.98
N ASN A 222 -1.15 -24.80 -28.45
CA ASN A 222 -2.28 -25.31 -27.68
C ASN A 222 -1.85 -26.15 -26.47
N ALA A 223 -0.69 -26.82 -26.54
CA ALA A 223 -0.16 -27.59 -25.41
C ALA A 223 0.24 -26.66 -24.26
N GLU A 224 1.02 -25.61 -24.55
CA GLU A 224 1.46 -24.62 -23.58
C GLU A 224 0.28 -23.84 -22.98
N ALA A 225 -0.72 -23.50 -23.80
CA ALA A 225 -1.96 -22.89 -23.33
C ALA A 225 -2.74 -23.83 -22.38
N ALA A 226 -2.93 -25.09 -22.77
CA ALA A 226 -3.62 -26.08 -21.94
C ALA A 226 -2.91 -26.31 -20.60
N ASP A 227 -1.58 -26.31 -20.59
CA ASP A 227 -0.80 -26.44 -19.36
C ASP A 227 -1.05 -25.28 -18.38
N LEU A 228 -1.07 -24.04 -18.87
CA LEU A 228 -1.36 -22.87 -18.06
C LEU A 228 -2.81 -22.89 -17.54
N TYR A 229 -3.80 -23.19 -18.39
CA TYR A 229 -5.19 -23.29 -17.97
C TYR A 229 -5.41 -24.37 -16.92
N PHE A 230 -4.79 -25.53 -17.10
CA PHE A 230 -4.82 -26.61 -16.13
C PHE A 230 -4.26 -26.18 -14.79
N ASN A 231 -3.09 -25.54 -14.77
CA ASN A 231 -2.48 -25.11 -13.51
C ASN A 231 -3.38 -24.10 -12.77
N ILE A 232 -3.97 -23.13 -13.49
CA ILE A 232 -4.90 -22.16 -12.89
C ILE A 232 -6.12 -22.86 -12.29
N ALA A 233 -6.79 -23.71 -13.08
CA ALA A 233 -8.02 -24.39 -12.65
C ALA A 233 -7.77 -25.42 -11.54
N LYS A 234 -6.63 -26.13 -11.59
CA LYS A 234 -6.22 -27.09 -10.55
C LYS A 234 -5.93 -26.40 -9.23
N VAL A 235 -5.08 -25.38 -9.20
CA VAL A 235 -4.76 -24.64 -7.97
C VAL A 235 -6.03 -24.09 -7.33
N ALA A 236 -6.95 -23.54 -8.12
CA ALA A 236 -8.24 -23.06 -7.62
C ALA A 236 -9.14 -24.17 -7.08
N SER A 237 -9.11 -25.38 -7.65
CA SER A 237 -9.89 -26.52 -7.18
C SER A 237 -9.37 -27.12 -5.87
N GLU A 238 -8.07 -27.01 -5.62
CA GLU A 238 -7.39 -27.51 -4.42
C GLU A 238 -7.34 -26.47 -3.29
N ALA A 239 -7.71 -25.22 -3.56
CA ALA A 239 -7.68 -24.13 -2.61
C ALA A 239 -8.67 -24.35 -1.45
N LYS A 240 -8.16 -24.23 -0.21
CA LYS A 240 -8.93 -24.36 1.02
C LYS A 240 -8.75 -23.14 1.91
N ASP A 241 -9.80 -22.78 2.65
CA ASP A 241 -9.73 -21.74 3.68
C ASP A 241 -8.99 -22.24 4.94
N LEU A 242 -8.91 -21.38 5.97
CA LEU A 242 -8.24 -21.71 7.22
C LEU A 242 -8.94 -22.85 7.99
N GLU A 243 -10.22 -23.06 7.72
CA GLU A 243 -11.05 -24.12 8.26
C GLU A 243 -10.98 -25.41 7.40
N GLY A 244 -10.17 -25.44 6.35
CA GLY A 244 -9.98 -26.58 5.46
C GLY A 244 -11.12 -26.80 4.46
N LYS A 245 -12.04 -25.84 4.31
CA LYS A 245 -13.18 -25.91 3.39
C LYS A 245 -12.79 -25.40 2.00
N PRO A 246 -13.41 -25.91 0.93
CA PRO A 246 -13.17 -25.43 -0.43
C PRO A 246 -13.44 -23.93 -0.58
N VAL A 247 -12.54 -23.22 -1.26
CA VAL A 247 -12.73 -21.81 -1.60
C VAL A 247 -13.53 -21.69 -2.90
N PRO A 248 -14.49 -20.75 -3.00
CA PRO A 248 -15.16 -20.46 -4.26
C PRO A 248 -14.15 -20.08 -5.37
N LYS A 249 -14.22 -20.79 -6.50
CA LYS A 249 -13.35 -20.53 -7.66
C LYS A 249 -13.62 -19.12 -8.22
N SER A 250 -12.53 -18.38 -8.49
CA SER A 250 -12.58 -17.10 -9.22
C SER A 250 -13.13 -17.28 -10.63
N GLN A 251 -13.62 -16.21 -11.25
CA GLN A 251 -14.09 -16.25 -12.63
C GLN A 251 -12.96 -16.72 -13.58
N THR A 252 -11.74 -16.19 -13.41
CA THR A 252 -10.57 -16.59 -14.21
C THR A 252 -10.29 -18.10 -14.12
N ALA A 253 -10.47 -18.72 -12.95
CA ALA A 253 -10.28 -20.15 -12.80
C ALA A 253 -11.40 -20.98 -13.47
N ARG A 254 -12.64 -20.47 -13.47
CA ARG A 254 -13.76 -21.09 -14.19
C ARG A 254 -13.53 -21.00 -15.70
N ASP A 255 -13.16 -19.83 -16.19
CA ASP A 255 -12.86 -19.59 -17.61
C ASP A 255 -11.66 -20.46 -18.07
N ALA A 256 -10.62 -20.58 -17.23
CA ALA A 256 -9.48 -21.44 -17.51
C ALA A 256 -9.90 -22.91 -17.67
N LYS A 257 -10.77 -23.42 -16.78
CA LYS A 257 -11.31 -24.77 -16.89
C LYS A 257 -12.09 -24.95 -18.20
N GLU A 258 -12.96 -24.00 -18.54
CA GLU A 258 -13.73 -24.06 -19.79
C GLU A 258 -12.82 -24.05 -21.04
N LYS A 259 -11.78 -23.20 -21.05
CA LYS A 259 -10.78 -23.20 -22.13
C LYS A 259 -10.02 -24.51 -22.20
N LEU A 260 -9.63 -25.07 -21.06
CA LEU A 260 -8.96 -26.37 -21.00
C LEU A 260 -9.85 -27.49 -21.52
N GLU A 261 -11.12 -27.55 -21.15
CA GLU A 261 -12.06 -28.56 -21.64
C GLU A 261 -12.18 -28.54 -23.17
N LYS A 262 -12.13 -27.35 -23.77
CA LYS A 262 -12.13 -27.17 -25.23
C LYS A 262 -10.83 -27.61 -25.89
N LEU A 263 -9.68 -27.32 -25.28
CA LEU A 263 -8.36 -27.59 -25.87
C LEU A 263 -7.84 -29.02 -25.60
N ASN A 264 -8.08 -29.53 -24.40
CA ASN A 264 -7.61 -30.82 -23.92
C ASN A 264 -8.57 -31.40 -22.87
N PRO A 265 -9.69 -32.02 -23.32
CA PRO A 265 -10.73 -32.55 -22.42
C PRO A 265 -10.23 -33.67 -21.52
N GLU A 266 -9.22 -34.45 -21.94
CA GLU A 266 -8.66 -35.51 -21.10
C GLU A 266 -7.92 -34.91 -19.91
N LYS A 267 -7.11 -33.87 -20.14
CA LYS A 267 -6.41 -33.15 -19.05
C LYS A 267 -7.38 -32.41 -18.13
N ALA A 268 -8.52 -31.93 -18.65
CA ALA A 268 -9.55 -31.31 -17.82
C ALA A 268 -10.16 -32.28 -16.80
N LYS A 269 -10.32 -33.57 -17.15
CA LYS A 269 -10.87 -34.60 -16.25
C LYS A 269 -9.99 -34.89 -15.05
N GLU A 270 -8.70 -34.53 -15.10
CA GLU A 270 -7.78 -34.68 -13.96
C GLU A 270 -8.08 -33.68 -12.82
N ILE A 271 -8.85 -32.61 -13.08
CA ILE A 271 -9.22 -31.60 -12.09
C ILE A 271 -10.42 -32.12 -11.29
N VAL A 272 -10.16 -32.61 -10.07
CA VAL A 272 -11.19 -33.07 -9.15
C VAL A 272 -11.91 -31.87 -8.53
N GLU A 273 -13.22 -31.77 -8.69
CA GLU A 273 -14.00 -30.73 -8.03
C GLU A 273 -14.35 -31.15 -6.59
N PRO A 274 -14.13 -30.28 -5.59
CA PRO A 274 -14.58 -30.57 -4.25
C PRO A 274 -16.11 -30.61 -4.21
N GLU A 275 -16.69 -31.58 -3.50
CA GLU A 275 -18.13 -31.65 -3.28
C GLU A 275 -18.62 -30.35 -2.63
N GLU A 276 -19.44 -29.57 -3.34
CA GLU A 276 -20.05 -28.38 -2.76
C GLU A 276 -20.94 -28.80 -1.57
N PRO A 277 -20.84 -28.14 -0.41
CA PRO A 277 -21.81 -28.38 0.65
C PRO A 277 -23.20 -28.02 0.12
N SER A 278 -24.08 -29.02 0.04
CA SER A 278 -25.43 -28.87 -0.48
C SER A 278 -26.15 -27.66 0.15
N PRO A 279 -26.84 -26.80 -0.62
CA PRO A 279 -27.57 -25.64 -0.08
C PRO A 279 -28.75 -26.00 0.85
N GLY A 280 -29.02 -27.29 1.09
CA GLY A 280 -30.26 -27.79 1.70
C GLY A 280 -30.18 -28.23 3.17
N GLY A 281 -29.10 -27.93 3.89
CA GLY A 281 -28.95 -28.32 5.29
C GLY A 281 -29.70 -27.44 6.29
N VAL A 282 -30.97 -27.11 6.05
CA VAL A 282 -31.82 -26.52 7.10
C VAL A 282 -31.98 -27.60 8.16
N ARG A 283 -31.26 -27.45 9.27
CA ARG A 283 -31.49 -28.25 10.47
C ARG A 283 -32.94 -28.03 10.89
N SER A 284 -33.81 -29.00 10.61
CA SER A 284 -35.11 -29.11 11.27
C SER A 284 -34.86 -29.21 12.77
N ILE A 285 -35.04 -28.10 13.47
CA ILE A 285 -35.09 -28.06 14.92
C ILE A 285 -36.46 -28.67 15.27
N ASN A 286 -36.48 -29.96 15.61
CA ASN A 286 -37.67 -30.55 16.23
C ASN A 286 -37.85 -29.88 17.60
N MET A 287 -38.94 -29.14 17.75
CA MET A 287 -39.54 -28.78 19.04
C MET A 287 -40.33 -29.96 19.60
#